data_AF-A0A410D5X2-F1
#
_entry.id   AF-A0A410D5X2-F1
#
_cell.length_a   1.000
_cell.length_b   1.000
_cell.length_c   1.000
_cell.angle_alpha   90.00
_cell.angle_beta   90.00
_cell.angle_gamma   90.00
#
_symmetry.space_group_name_H-M   'P 1'
#
loop_
_entity.id
_entity.type
_entity.pdbx_description
1 polymer ?
#
loop_
_entity_poly.entity_id
_entity_poly.type
_entity_poly.pdbx_seq_one_letter_code
_entity_poly.pdbx_strand_id
1 'polypeptide(L)'
;MKKKQWERLMIAIVLLCTIIGGFIGLTIADVTIDFSLAAAIICAPLLGLLPRFFLAARHKKKMGNIPEADERTALILKRYFLGVLYVVLFGSGAALLVLYAMGVESIETGLLIVSMMVLYVSIAIGTLIAAKL
;
A
#
# COMPACT_ATOMS: atom_id res chain seq x y z
N MET A 1 10.05 25.91 1.55
CA MET A 1 11.07 24.94 1.13
C MET A 1 10.89 23.48 1.63
N LYS A 2 10.06 23.15 2.63
CA LYS A 2 10.09 21.83 3.29
C LYS A 2 9.19 20.72 2.68
N LYS A 3 7.94 21.01 2.28
CA LYS A 3 6.92 19.99 1.90
C LYS A 3 7.33 19.06 0.74
N LYS A 4 7.92 19.64 -0.32
CA LYS A 4 8.30 18.93 -1.55
C LYS A 4 9.53 18.03 -1.41
N GLN A 5 10.34 18.21 -0.36
CA GLN A 5 11.49 17.33 -0.06
C GLN A 5 11.03 16.10 0.71
N TRP A 6 10.15 16.26 1.71
CA TRP A 6 9.54 15.15 2.45
C TRP A 6 8.73 14.22 1.56
N GLU A 7 7.98 14.78 0.61
CA GLU A 7 7.23 14.02 -0.38
C GLU A 7 8.14 13.12 -1.23
N ARG A 8 9.30 13.65 -1.68
CA ARG A 8 10.30 12.88 -2.44
C ARG A 8 10.96 11.79 -1.58
N LEU A 9 11.24 12.08 -0.32
CA LEU A 9 11.78 11.11 0.64
C LEU A 9 10.80 9.95 0.88
N MET A 10 9.52 10.23 1.10
CA MET A 10 8.52 9.18 1.31
C MET A 10 8.37 8.27 0.09
N ILE A 11 8.36 8.85 -1.13
CA ILE A 11 8.32 8.05 -2.36
C ILE A 11 9.55 7.15 -2.48
N ALA A 12 10.73 7.67 -2.17
CA ALA A 12 11.98 6.91 -2.23
C ALA A 12 11.98 5.76 -1.21
N ILE A 13 11.49 6.00 0.01
CA ILE A 13 11.38 4.97 1.05
C ILE A 13 10.40 3.88 0.62
N VAL A 14 9.22 4.25 0.12
CA VAL A 14 8.22 3.27 -0.35
C VAL A 14 8.78 2.44 -1.50
N LEU A 15 9.45 3.08 -2.48
CA LEU A 15 10.12 2.39 -3.59
C LEU A 15 11.14 1.37 -3.09
N LEU A 16 12.01 1.79 -2.18
CA LEU A 16 13.07 0.94 -1.63
C LEU A 16 12.47 -0.25 -0.88
N CYS A 17 11.45 -0.02 -0.04
CA CYS A 17 10.74 -1.09 0.65
C CYS A 17 10.05 -2.06 -0.31
N THR A 18 9.42 -1.57 -1.39
CA THR A 18 8.78 -2.46 -2.38
C THR A 18 9.79 -3.31 -3.14
N ILE A 19 10.95 -2.75 -3.50
CA ILE A 19 12.00 -3.49 -4.21
C ILE A 19 12.60 -4.56 -3.28
N ILE A 20 12.99 -4.17 -2.07
CA ILE A 20 13.56 -5.10 -1.07
C ILE A 20 12.55 -6.19 -0.72
N GLY A 21 11.30 -5.83 -0.45
CA GLY A 21 10.23 -6.79 -0.18
C GLY A 21 9.96 -7.75 -1.34
N GLY A 22 10.05 -7.26 -2.58
CA GLY A 22 9.92 -8.09 -3.78
C GLY A 22 11.03 -9.15 -3.90
N PHE A 23 12.29 -8.75 -3.66
CA PHE A 23 13.41 -9.70 -3.63
C PHE A 23 13.29 -10.70 -2.48
N ILE A 24 12.95 -10.24 -1.27
CA ILE A 24 12.72 -11.12 -0.11
C ILE A 24 11.61 -12.14 -0.43
N GLY A 25 10.49 -11.70 -1.01
CA GLY A 25 9.40 -12.59 -1.40
C GLY A 25 9.82 -13.70 -2.36
N LEU A 26 10.69 -13.39 -3.33
CA LEU A 26 11.22 -14.40 -4.27
C LEU A 26 12.18 -15.38 -3.59
N THR A 27 13.01 -14.90 -2.66
CA THR A 27 13.90 -15.81 -1.90
C THR A 27 13.13 -16.78 -1.02
N ILE A 28 11.96 -16.38 -0.50
CA ILE A 28 11.07 -17.26 0.28
C ILE A 28 10.34 -18.26 -0.63
N ALA A 29 10.01 -17.85 -1.85
CA ALA A 29 9.32 -18.69 -2.83
C ALA A 29 10.23 -19.69 -3.57
N ASP A 30 11.54 -19.70 -3.26
CA ASP A 30 12.57 -20.55 -3.88
C ASP A 30 12.58 -20.47 -5.43
N VAL A 31 12.35 -19.26 -5.96
CA VAL A 31 12.32 -19.00 -7.40
C VAL A 31 13.72 -18.56 -7.88
N THR A 32 14.18 -19.14 -8.98
CA THR A 32 15.43 -18.73 -9.64
C THR A 32 15.33 -17.27 -10.11
N ILE A 33 16.24 -16.43 -9.61
CA ILE A 33 16.25 -15.00 -9.94
C ILE A 33 16.88 -14.82 -11.34
N ASP A 34 16.05 -14.89 -12.36
CA ASP A 34 16.45 -14.52 -13.72
C ASP A 34 16.50 -13.00 -13.90
N PHE A 35 17.30 -12.54 -14.85
CA PHE A 35 17.40 -11.12 -15.20
C PHE A 35 16.04 -10.49 -15.54
N SER A 36 15.14 -11.26 -16.16
CA SER A 36 13.78 -10.83 -16.47
C SER A 36 12.95 -10.54 -15.22
N LEU A 37 13.03 -11.41 -14.21
CA LEU A 37 12.33 -11.27 -12.92
C LEU A 37 12.90 -10.09 -12.12
N ALA A 38 14.22 -9.97 -12.04
CA ALA A 38 14.87 -8.83 -11.39
C ALA A 38 14.49 -7.49 -12.05
N ALA A 39 14.45 -7.45 -13.38
CA ALA A 39 14.00 -6.28 -14.13
C ALA A 39 12.53 -5.96 -13.85
N ALA A 40 11.65 -6.97 -13.75
CA ALA A 40 10.23 -6.77 -13.45
C ALA A 40 10.01 -6.14 -12.06
N ILE A 41 10.72 -6.61 -11.04
CA ILE A 41 10.61 -6.09 -9.65
C ILE A 41 11.03 -4.62 -9.56
N ILE A 42 12.04 -4.22 -10.34
CA ILE A 42 12.57 -2.85 -10.31
C ILE A 42 11.73 -1.93 -11.20
N CYS A 43 11.36 -2.40 -12.40
CA CYS A 43 10.62 -1.60 -13.37
C CYS A 43 9.14 -1.42 -13.00
N ALA A 44 8.49 -2.41 -12.39
CA ALA A 44 7.06 -2.30 -12.07
C ALA A 44 6.74 -1.15 -11.08
N PRO A 45 7.47 -0.96 -9.97
CA PRO A 45 7.30 0.19 -9.08
C PRO A 45 7.59 1.54 -9.76
N LEU A 46 8.59 1.58 -10.64
CA LEU A 46 8.96 2.78 -11.40
C LEU A 46 7.87 3.16 -12.41
N LEU A 47 7.31 2.17 -13.13
CA LEU A 47 6.18 2.38 -14.03
C LEU A 47 4.91 2.77 -13.26
N GLY A 48 4.70 2.21 -12.06
CA GLY A 48 3.59 2.56 -11.18
C GLY A 48 3.58 4.04 -10.72
N LEU A 49 4.69 4.77 -10.86
CA LEU A 49 4.77 6.20 -10.58
C LEU A 49 4.34 7.08 -11.77
N LEU A 50 4.37 6.57 -13.00
CA LEU A 50 3.97 7.33 -14.20
C LEU A 50 2.53 7.87 -14.14
N PRO A 51 1.50 7.12 -13.68
CA PRO A 51 0.13 7.62 -13.58
C PRO A 51 0.02 8.90 -12.76
N ARG A 52 0.83 9.04 -11.70
CA ARG A 52 0.83 10.25 -10.87
C ARG A 52 1.26 11.48 -11.66
N PHE A 53 2.31 11.37 -12.47
CA PHE A 53 2.77 12.49 -13.29
C PHE A 53 1.74 12.87 -14.36
N PHE A 54 1.12 11.88 -15.00
CA PHE A 54 0.06 12.12 -15.98
C PHE A 54 -1.21 12.72 -15.37
N LEU A 55 -1.65 12.21 -14.22
CA LEU A 55 -2.82 12.73 -13.51
C LEU A 55 -2.57 14.13 -12.97
N ALA A 56 -1.40 14.41 -12.40
CA ALA A 56 -1.03 15.75 -11.94
C ALA A 56 -0.97 16.76 -13.10
N ALA A 57 -0.42 16.36 -14.25
CA ALA A 57 -0.39 17.20 -15.45
C ALA A 57 -1.81 17.47 -15.99
N ARG A 58 -2.70 16.48 -15.96
CA ARG A 58 -4.10 16.60 -16.39
C ARG A 58 -4.92 17.46 -15.42
N HIS A 59 -4.72 17.32 -14.11
CA HIS A 59 -5.39 18.14 -13.09
C HIS A 59 -5.01 19.61 -13.22
N LYS A 60 -3.72 19.92 -13.38
CA LYS A 60 -3.24 21.28 -13.61
C LYS A 60 -3.87 21.93 -14.85
N LYS A 61 -4.09 21.16 -15.91
CA LYS A 61 -4.71 21.66 -17.15
C LYS A 61 -6.22 21.90 -17.03
N LYS A 62 -6.94 21.13 -16.22
CA LYS A 62 -8.42 21.20 -16.16
C LYS A 62 -9.00 22.00 -14.99
N MET A 63 -8.28 22.12 -13.88
CA MET A 63 -8.85 22.62 -12.62
C MET A 63 -8.14 23.86 -12.03
N GLY A 64 -7.15 24.45 -12.68
CA GLY A 64 -6.48 25.66 -12.17
C GLY A 64 -5.81 25.44 -10.79
N ASN A 65 -5.67 26.51 -9.99
CA ASN A 65 -5.03 26.49 -8.66
C ASN A 65 -6.04 26.26 -7.52
N ILE A 66 -7.01 25.37 -7.72
CA ILE A 66 -7.91 24.94 -6.64
C ILE A 66 -7.08 24.05 -5.70
N PRO A 67 -7.16 24.22 -4.37
CA PRO A 67 -6.45 23.37 -3.42
C PRO A 67 -6.77 21.88 -3.68
N GLU A 68 -5.72 21.05 -3.77
CA GLU A 68 -5.81 19.63 -4.16
C GLU A 68 -6.64 18.77 -3.18
N ALA A 69 -6.75 19.18 -1.92
CA ALA A 69 -7.57 18.53 -0.91
C ALA A 69 -7.98 19.54 0.16
N ASP A 70 -9.22 19.45 0.61
CA ASP A 70 -9.70 20.21 1.75
C ASP A 70 -9.05 19.65 3.03
N GLU A 71 -8.52 20.54 3.89
CA GLU A 71 -7.75 20.13 5.08
C GLU A 71 -8.60 19.27 6.03
N ARG A 72 -9.92 19.52 6.03
CA ARG A 72 -10.90 18.76 6.79
C ARG A 72 -11.01 17.31 6.30
N THR A 73 -11.13 17.10 5.00
CA THR A 73 -11.21 15.75 4.40
C THR A 73 -9.91 14.98 4.64
N ALA A 74 -8.75 15.64 4.53
CA ALA A 74 -7.46 15.02 4.80
C ALA A 74 -7.33 14.55 6.26
N LEU A 75 -7.84 15.34 7.22
CA LEU A 75 -7.84 14.97 8.64
C LEU A 75 -8.76 13.77 8.93
N ILE A 76 -9.94 13.73 8.32
CA ILE A 76 -10.90 12.62 8.47
C ILE A 76 -10.30 11.33 7.91
N LEU A 77 -9.72 11.40 6.70
CA LEU A 77 -9.11 10.25 6.05
C LEU A 77 -7.91 9.73 6.85
N LYS A 78 -7.08 10.63 7.42
CA LYS A 78 -5.97 10.26 8.30
C LYS A 78 -6.45 9.49 9.54
N ARG A 79 -7.49 9.97 10.22
CA ARG A 79 -8.05 9.30 11.40
C ARG A 79 -8.64 7.94 11.06
N TYR A 80 -9.35 7.85 9.93
CA TYR A 80 -9.90 6.61 9.42
C TYR A 80 -8.78 5.58 9.15
N PHE A 81 -7.75 5.94 8.38
CA PHE A 81 -6.64 5.03 8.09
C PHE A 81 -5.87 4.61 9.35
N LEU A 82 -5.72 5.51 10.32
CA LEU A 82 -5.09 5.17 11.61
C LEU A 82 -5.93 4.15 12.40
N GLY A 83 -7.25 4.31 12.41
CA GLY A 83 -8.16 3.33 13.03
C GLY A 83 -8.10 1.98 12.32
N VAL A 84 -8.19 1.97 10.99
CA VAL A 84 -8.05 0.75 10.17
C VAL A 84 -6.71 0.07 10.42
N LEU A 85 -5.61 0.83 10.44
CA LEU A 85 -4.28 0.29 10.70
C LEU A 85 -4.23 -0.44 12.05
N TYR A 86 -4.75 0.16 13.12
CA TYR A 86 -4.77 -0.50 14.42
C TYR A 86 -5.64 -1.75 14.40
N VAL A 87 -6.85 -1.70 13.82
CA VAL A 87 -7.72 -2.87 13.73
C VAL A 87 -7.06 -4.00 12.97
N VAL A 88 -6.42 -3.71 11.83
CA VAL A 88 -5.71 -4.72 11.04
C VAL A 88 -4.51 -5.27 11.80
N LEU A 89 -3.70 -4.41 12.42
CA LEU A 89 -2.50 -4.85 13.13
C LEU A 89 -2.84 -5.73 14.34
N PHE A 90 -3.76 -5.26 15.19
CA PHE A 90 -4.18 -6.02 16.36
C PHE A 90 -5.00 -7.26 15.98
N GLY A 91 -5.89 -7.14 14.99
CA GLY A 91 -6.70 -8.26 14.51
C GLY A 91 -5.86 -9.36 13.88
N SER A 92 -4.95 -9.02 12.97
CA SER A 92 -4.04 -10.01 12.36
C SER A 92 -3.05 -10.58 13.37
N GLY A 93 -2.50 -9.76 14.26
CA GLY A 93 -1.62 -10.24 15.33
C GLY A 93 -2.31 -11.21 16.29
N ALA A 94 -3.52 -10.89 16.74
CA ALA A 94 -4.32 -11.79 17.57
C ALA A 94 -4.69 -13.08 16.84
N ALA A 95 -5.10 -13.00 15.57
CA ALA A 95 -5.41 -14.19 14.77
C ALA A 95 -4.20 -15.13 14.63
N LEU A 96 -3.00 -14.57 14.41
CA LEU A 96 -1.76 -15.35 14.34
C LEU A 96 -1.41 -16.00 15.68
N LEU A 97 -1.59 -15.31 16.81
CA LEU A 97 -1.37 -15.89 18.14
C LEU A 97 -2.32 -17.07 18.42
N VAL A 98 -3.59 -16.95 17.99
CA VAL A 98 -4.57 -18.04 18.11
C VAL A 98 -4.16 -19.22 17.24
N LEU A 99 -3.78 -18.99 15.97
CA LEU A 99 -3.31 -20.04 15.07
C LEU A 99 -2.07 -20.75 15.63
N TYR A 100 -1.14 -19.99 16.20
CA TYR A 100 0.04 -20.53 16.87
C TYR A 100 -0.34 -21.39 18.08
N ALA A 101 -1.26 -20.93 18.93
CA ALA A 101 -1.76 -21.69 20.07
C ALA A 101 -2.49 -22.98 19.66
N MET A 102 -3.10 -23.00 18.47
CA MET A 102 -3.71 -24.18 17.86
C MET A 102 -2.71 -25.14 17.22
N GLY A 103 -1.41 -24.82 17.23
CA GLY A 103 -0.37 -25.65 16.62
C GLY A 103 -0.36 -25.61 15.10
N VAL A 104 -0.94 -24.59 14.47
CA VAL A 104 -0.92 -24.43 13.02
C VAL A 104 0.44 -23.86 12.61
N GLU A 105 1.30 -24.72 12.05
CA GLU A 105 2.66 -24.34 11.64
C GLU A 105 2.72 -23.69 10.25
N SER A 106 1.73 -23.94 9.40
CA SER A 106 1.69 -23.45 8.03
C SER A 106 0.33 -22.88 7.66
N ILE A 107 0.34 -21.82 6.85
CA ILE A 107 -0.87 -21.17 6.35
C ILE A 107 -0.92 -21.39 4.84
N GLU A 108 -2.05 -21.92 4.35
CA GLU A 108 -2.27 -22.03 2.92
C GLU A 108 -2.26 -20.65 2.25
N THR A 109 -1.44 -20.51 1.22
CA THR A 109 -1.30 -19.25 0.47
C THR A 109 -2.61 -18.79 -0.16
N GLY A 110 -3.46 -19.73 -0.60
CA GLY A 110 -4.79 -19.42 -1.12
C GLY A 110 -5.68 -18.74 -0.08
N LEU A 111 -5.66 -19.21 1.16
CA LEU A 111 -6.45 -18.67 2.27
C LEU A 111 -5.94 -17.28 2.68
N LEU A 112 -4.62 -17.09 2.64
CA LEU A 112 -3.99 -15.79 2.82
C LEU A 112 -4.44 -14.79 1.74
N ILE A 113 -4.42 -15.17 0.46
CA ILE A 113 -4.84 -14.33 -0.66
C ILE A 113 -6.30 -13.88 -0.49
N VAL A 114 -7.21 -14.81 -0.15
CA VAL A 114 -8.62 -14.50 0.07
C VAL A 114 -8.78 -13.50 1.21
N SER A 115 -8.07 -13.70 2.34
CA SER A 115 -8.12 -12.79 3.48
C SER A 115 -7.62 -11.38 3.12
N MET A 116 -6.55 -11.27 2.34
CA MET A 116 -6.01 -9.98 1.88
C MET A 116 -6.96 -9.29 0.91
N MET A 117 -7.63 -10.04 0.02
CA MET A 117 -8.61 -9.47 -0.91
C MET A 117 -9.80 -8.87 -0.17
N VAL A 118 -10.36 -9.58 0.81
CA VAL A 118 -11.46 -9.07 1.65
C VAL A 118 -11.03 -7.81 2.39
N LEU A 119 -9.81 -7.80 2.94
CA LEU A 119 -9.23 -6.66 3.64
C LEU A 119 -9.11 -5.45 2.70
N TYR A 120 -8.55 -5.62 1.49
CA TYR A 120 -8.42 -4.53 0.53
C TYR A 120 -9.76 -3.96 0.08
N VAL A 121 -10.75 -4.82 -0.19
CA VAL A 121 -12.11 -4.37 -0.55
C VAL A 121 -12.74 -3.58 0.60
N SER A 122 -12.59 -4.06 1.83
CA SER A 122 -13.13 -3.39 3.02
C SER A 122 -12.50 -2.00 3.22
N ILE A 123 -11.16 -1.91 3.07
CA ILE A 123 -10.46 -0.62 3.13
C ILE A 123 -10.93 0.30 2.01
N ALA A 124 -11.02 -0.19 0.78
CA ALA A 124 -11.43 0.61 -0.38
C ALA A 124 -12.86 1.16 -0.22
N ILE A 125 -13.80 0.37 0.28
CA ILE A 125 -15.16 0.82 0.55
C ILE A 125 -15.16 1.89 1.64
N GLY A 126 -14.49 1.64 2.76
CA GLY A 126 -14.49 2.61 3.87
C GLY A 126 -13.74 3.90 3.55
N THR A 127 -12.72 3.89 2.67
CA THR A 127 -12.10 5.13 2.18
C THR A 127 -13.04 5.94 1.30
N LEU A 128 -13.83 5.29 0.44
CA LEU A 128 -14.85 5.97 -0.38
C LEU A 128 -15.95 6.61 0.48
N ILE A 129 -16.34 5.95 1.57
CA ILE A 129 -17.30 6.49 2.52
C ILE A 129 -16.68 7.67 3.29
N ALA A 130 -15.48 7.50 3.85
CA ALA A 130 -14.79 8.52 4.62
C ALA A 130 -14.44 9.76 3.77
N ALA A 131 -14.16 9.59 2.48
CA ALA A 131 -13.87 10.70 1.57
C ALA A 131 -15.11 11.52 1.18
N LYS A 132 -16.32 10.98 1.38
CA LYS A 132 -17.59 11.69 1.16
C LYS A 132 -18.12 12.40 2.41
N LEU A 133 -17.45 12.24 3.56
CA LEU A 133 -17.84 12.78 4.87
C LEU A 133 -17.12 14.09 5.21
#